data_AF-A0A7C4W578-F1
#
_entry.id   AF-A0A7C4W578-F1
#
_cell.length_a   1.000
_cell.length_b   1.000
_cell.length_c   1.000
_cell.angle_alpha   90.00
_cell.angle_beta   90.00
_cell.angle_gamma   90.00
#
_symmetry.space_group_name_H-M   'P 1'
#
loop_
_entity.id
_entity.type
_entity.pdbx_description
1 polymer ?
#
loop_
_entity_poly.entity_id
_entity_poly.type
_entity_poly.pdbx_seq_one_letter_code
_entity_poly.pdbx_strand_id
1 'polypeptide(L)'
;MKFNLVEREDYTLIRLDLENIISPDSLKSLAPPKVDGRKGVVLSGRGPIWLYCYLTHFYHPTKFIAVYDPRIGGGVIVESHTPNHSVGDVIRVDIE
;
A
#
# COMPACT_ATOMS: atom_id res chain seq x y z
N MET A 1 -4.76 -9.69 -11.74
CA MET A 1 -4.01 -8.73 -10.90
C MET A 1 -2.91 -9.49 -10.20
N LYS A 2 -1.70 -8.94 -10.20
CA LYS A 2 -0.55 -9.48 -9.49
C LYS A 2 -0.08 -8.48 -8.44
N PHE A 3 0.50 -9.00 -7.37
CA PHE A 3 1.17 -8.20 -6.35
C PHE A 3 2.65 -8.54 -6.37
N ASN A 4 3.50 -7.53 -6.52
CA ASN A 4 4.94 -7.68 -6.33
C ASN A 4 5.30 -7.07 -4.98
N LEU A 5 5.89 -7.89 -4.11
CA LEU A 5 6.29 -7.48 -2.77
C LEU A 5 7.79 -7.19 -2.75
N VAL A 6 8.14 -6.08 -2.10
CA VAL A 6 9.54 -5.77 -1.81
C VAL A 6 9.65 -5.46 -0.32
N GLU A 7 10.34 -6.32 0.41
CA GLU A 7 10.59 -6.16 1.83
C GLU A 7 11.66 -5.10 2.06
N ARG A 8 11.38 -4.14 2.95
CA ARG A 8 12.35 -3.20 3.51
C ARG A 8 12.41 -3.39 5.03
N GLU A 9 13.28 -2.64 5.68
CA GLU A 9 13.46 -2.71 7.13
C GLU A 9 12.19 -2.26 7.86
N ASP A 10 11.68 -1.06 7.55
CA ASP A 10 10.54 -0.44 8.24
C ASP A 10 9.17 -0.70 7.59
N TYR A 11 9.13 -1.12 6.32
CA TYR A 11 7.89 -1.32 5.58
C TYR A 11 7.99 -2.44 4.54
N THR A 12 6.84 -2.94 4.10
CA THR A 12 6.70 -3.77 2.90
C THR A 12 6.11 -2.93 1.78
N LEU A 13 6.79 -2.84 0.64
CA LEU A 13 6.25 -2.22 -0.57
C LEU A 13 5.40 -3.25 -1.31
N ILE A 14 4.14 -2.91 -1.57
CA ILE A 14 3.21 -3.70 -2.37
C ILE A 14 2.96 -2.95 -3.67
N ARG A 15 3.43 -3.52 -4.78
CA ARG A 15 3.18 -2.99 -6.13
C ARG A 15 2.05 -3.73 -6.80
N LEU A 16 1.01 -2.98 -7.14
CA LEU A 16 -0.14 -3.43 -7.91
C LEU A 16 0.20 -3.48 -9.39
N ASP A 17 0.00 -4.65 -9.98
CA ASP A 17 0.10 -4.86 -11.42
C ASP A 17 -1.25 -5.37 -11.96
N LEU A 18 -1.93 -4.47 -12.67
CA LEU A 18 -3.23 -4.70 -13.29
C LEU A 18 -3.04 -5.03 -14.77
N GLU A 19 -3.01 -6.33 -15.09
CA GLU A 19 -2.95 -6.80 -16.48
C GLU A 19 -4.23 -6.49 -17.28
N ASN A 20 -5.37 -6.33 -16.60
CA ASN A 20 -6.68 -6.08 -17.20
C ASN A 20 -7.49 -5.08 -16.36
N ILE A 21 -8.54 -4.50 -16.97
CA ILE A 21 -9.54 -3.69 -16.26
C ILE A 21 -10.18 -4.54 -15.17
N ILE A 22 -10.28 -3.98 -13.97
CA ILE A 22 -10.94 -4.61 -12.83
C ILE A 22 -12.30 -3.99 -12.57
N SER A 23 -13.25 -4.81 -12.13
CA SER A 23 -14.58 -4.38 -11.68
C SER A 23 -14.67 -4.45 -10.15
N PRO A 24 -15.61 -3.73 -9.51
CA PRO A 24 -15.80 -3.81 -8.06
C PRO A 24 -16.04 -5.23 -7.53
N ASP A 25 -16.72 -6.11 -8.30
CA ASP A 25 -16.92 -7.52 -7.92
C ASP A 25 -15.61 -8.28 -7.71
N SER A 26 -14.52 -7.83 -8.33
CA SER A 26 -13.19 -8.43 -8.16
C SER A 26 -12.70 -8.37 -6.72
N LEU A 27 -13.18 -7.43 -5.89
CA LEU A 27 -12.83 -7.34 -4.47
C LEU A 27 -13.32 -8.54 -3.65
N LYS A 28 -14.39 -9.22 -4.09
CA LYS A 28 -15.00 -10.34 -3.36
C LYS A 28 -14.11 -11.59 -3.35
N SER A 29 -13.30 -11.77 -4.37
CA SER A 29 -12.37 -12.90 -4.54
C SER A 29 -10.91 -12.49 -4.43
N LEU A 30 -10.65 -11.22 -4.14
CA LEU A 30 -9.31 -10.70 -4.02
C LEU A 30 -8.63 -11.23 -2.74
N ALA A 31 -7.44 -11.80 -2.90
CA ALA A 31 -6.58 -12.22 -1.80
C ALA A 31 -5.30 -11.38 -1.80
N PRO A 32 -5.26 -10.26 -1.05
CA PRO A 32 -4.02 -9.51 -0.87
C PRO A 32 -2.97 -10.35 -0.14
N PRO A 33 -1.67 -10.17 -0.45
CA PRO A 33 -0.60 -10.94 0.17
C PRO A 33 -0.47 -10.63 1.67
N LYS A 34 -0.04 -11.63 2.46
CA LYS A 34 0.30 -11.43 3.87
C LYS A 34 1.60 -10.64 4.00
N VAL A 35 1.67 -9.81 5.04
CA VAL A 35 2.83 -8.96 5.38
C VAL A 35 3.15 -9.08 6.87
N ASP A 36 4.35 -8.61 7.28
CA ASP A 36 4.69 -8.47 8.70
C ASP A 36 3.95 -7.27 9.31
N GLY A 37 2.97 -7.53 10.18
CA GLY A 37 2.16 -6.49 10.83
C GLY A 37 2.96 -5.53 11.72
N ARG A 38 4.20 -5.86 12.09
CA ARG A 38 5.09 -4.98 12.87
C ARG A 38 5.71 -3.87 12.02
N LYS A 39 5.66 -4.00 10.70
CA LYS A 39 6.15 -3.02 9.73
C LYS A 39 5.00 -2.17 9.19
N GLY A 40 5.32 -1.09 8.49
CA GLY A 40 4.34 -0.37 7.67
C GLY A 40 4.11 -1.06 6.32
N VAL A 41 3.11 -0.58 5.58
CA VAL A 41 2.88 -0.98 4.18
C VAL A 41 2.87 0.24 3.29
N VAL A 42 3.52 0.14 2.14
CA VAL A 42 3.45 1.15 1.08
C VAL A 42 2.73 0.55 -0.11
N LEU A 43 1.60 1.15 -0.51
CA LEU A 43 0.83 0.77 -1.70
C LEU A 43 1.30 1.59 -2.90
N SER A 44 1.61 0.91 -4.01
CA SER A 44 2.06 1.54 -5.26
C SER A 44 1.47 0.82 -6.47
N GLY A 45 1.63 1.41 -7.66
CA GLY A 45 1.10 0.88 -8.91
C GLY A 45 -0.05 1.71 -9.45
N ARG A 46 -0.77 1.20 -10.45
CA ARG A 46 -1.95 1.86 -11.02
C ARG A 46 -3.19 1.07 -10.61
N GLY A 47 -4.23 1.78 -10.22
CA GLY A 47 -5.51 1.17 -9.88
C GLY A 47 -6.60 2.21 -9.60
N PRO A 48 -7.87 1.80 -9.60
CA PRO A 48 -8.97 2.67 -9.26
C PRO A 48 -8.96 3.00 -7.76
N ILE A 49 -9.52 4.16 -7.39
CA ILE A 49 -9.53 4.67 -6.01
C ILE A 49 -10.11 3.65 -5.02
N TRP A 50 -11.21 2.99 -5.38
CA TRP A 50 -11.86 2.00 -4.51
C TRP A 50 -10.97 0.79 -4.19
N LEU A 51 -10.01 0.44 -5.06
CA LEU A 51 -9.06 -0.63 -4.80
C LEU A 51 -8.08 -0.19 -3.70
N TYR A 52 -7.61 1.06 -3.77
CA TYR A 52 -6.75 1.62 -2.73
C TYR A 52 -7.47 1.70 -1.39
N CYS A 53 -8.73 2.15 -1.36
CA CYS A 53 -9.53 2.16 -0.13
C CYS A 53 -9.64 0.76 0.49
N TYR A 54 -9.93 -0.25 -0.34
CA TYR A 54 -9.99 -1.65 0.11
C TYR A 54 -8.64 -2.13 0.67
N LEU A 55 -7.53 -1.89 -0.04
CA LEU A 55 -6.21 -2.35 0.37
C LEU A 55 -5.71 -1.63 1.63
N THR A 56 -5.93 -0.32 1.73
CA THR A 56 -5.64 0.45 2.95
C THR A 56 -6.37 -0.16 4.14
N HIS A 57 -7.68 -0.41 4.00
CA HIS A 57 -8.45 -1.06 5.08
C HIS A 57 -7.98 -2.49 5.38
N PHE A 58 -7.63 -3.28 4.35
CA PHE A 58 -7.13 -4.64 4.54
C PHE A 58 -5.84 -4.67 5.36
N TYR A 59 -4.92 -3.72 5.10
CA TYR A 59 -3.63 -3.63 5.78
C TYR A 59 -3.65 -2.75 7.04
N HIS A 60 -4.80 -2.19 7.44
CA HIS A 60 -4.93 -1.31 8.61
C HIS A 60 -4.24 -1.82 9.90
N PRO A 61 -4.18 -3.14 10.21
CA PRO A 61 -3.53 -3.59 11.45
C PRO A 61 -2.00 -3.41 11.48
N THR A 62 -1.39 -2.95 10.38
CA THR A 62 0.06 -2.70 10.28
C THR A 62 0.48 -1.40 10.97
N LYS A 63 1.79 -1.18 11.13
CA LYS A 63 2.34 -0.01 11.84
C LYS A 63 1.88 1.33 11.26
N PHE A 64 1.79 1.40 9.93
CA PHE A 64 1.26 2.53 9.17
C PHE A 64 0.94 2.09 7.73
N ILE A 65 0.10 2.84 7.03
CA ILE A 65 -0.11 2.71 5.59
C ILE A 65 0.34 3.99 4.89
N ALA A 66 1.13 3.83 3.83
CA ALA A 66 1.46 4.90 2.89
C ALA A 66 0.97 4.58 1.48
N VAL A 67 0.58 5.61 0.73
CA VAL A 67 0.25 5.51 -0.69
C VAL A 67 1.29 6.27 -1.50
N TYR A 68 1.94 5.58 -2.43
CA TYR A 68 2.97 6.17 -3.28
C TYR A 68 2.37 7.15 -4.28
N ASP A 69 2.88 8.38 -4.32
CA ASP A 69 2.57 9.38 -5.34
C ASP A 69 3.84 9.70 -6.17
N PRO A 70 3.87 9.35 -7.48
CA PRO A 70 5.01 9.64 -8.35
C PRO A 70 5.36 11.13 -8.48
N ARG A 71 4.40 12.05 -8.26
CA ARG A 71 4.63 13.50 -8.34
C ARG A 71 5.42 14.01 -7.14
N ILE A 72 5.27 13.34 -6.01
CA ILE A 72 5.96 13.64 -4.76
C ILE A 72 7.28 12.82 -4.68
N GLY A 73 7.32 11.66 -5.32
CA GLY A 73 8.47 10.75 -5.28
C GLY A 73 8.56 9.97 -3.97
N GLY A 74 7.44 9.80 -3.26
CA GLY A 74 7.40 9.17 -1.94
C GLY A 74 6.02 8.61 -1.59
N GLY A 75 5.95 7.91 -0.45
CA GLY A 75 4.72 7.39 0.12
C GLY A 75 4.11 8.40 1.09
N VAL A 76 2.88 8.84 0.82
CA VAL A 76 2.10 9.68 1.73
C VAL A 76 1.44 8.79 2.76
N ILE A 77 1.73 9.00 4.05
CA ILE A 77 1.11 8.27 5.16
C ILE A 77 -0.38 8.63 5.21
N VAL A 78 -1.26 7.64 5.09
CA VAL A 78 -2.72 7.80 5.12
C VAL A 78 -3.35 7.24 6.39
N GLU A 79 -2.61 6.39 7.11
CA GLU A 79 -3.02 5.76 8.37
C GLU A 79 -1.77 5.45 9.21
N SER A 80 -1.84 5.59 10.54
CA SER A 80 -0.71 5.28 11.42
C SER A 80 -1.16 4.79 12.79
N HIS A 81 -0.48 3.76 13.29
CA HIS A 81 -0.58 3.24 14.66
C HIS A 81 0.74 3.43 15.43
N THR A 82 1.63 4.31 14.95
CA THR A 82 2.94 4.55 15.52
C THR A 82 3.18 6.04 15.77
N PRO A 83 3.87 6.43 16.85
CA PRO A 83 4.24 7.83 17.07
C PRO A 83 5.32 8.33 16.10
N ASN A 84 6.02 7.43 15.38
CA ASN A 84 7.12 7.80 14.49
C ASN A 84 6.65 8.39 13.15
N HIS A 85 5.39 8.18 12.78
CA HIS A 85 4.80 8.65 11.53
C HIS A 85 3.39 9.17 11.78
N SER A 86 3.08 10.32 11.21
CA SER A 86 1.77 10.95 11.27
C SER A 86 1.09 10.93 9.91
N VAL A 87 -0.25 10.96 9.88
CA VAL A 87 -1.00 11.10 8.63
C VAL A 87 -0.61 12.40 7.94
N GLY A 88 -0.32 12.32 6.64
CA GLY A 88 0.20 13.43 5.83
C GLY A 88 1.73 13.47 5.72
N ASP A 89 2.47 12.73 6.56
CA ASP A 89 3.91 12.61 6.41
C ASP A 89 4.26 11.94 5.07
N VAL A 90 5.41 12.33 4.50
CA VAL A 90 5.94 11.72 3.29
C VAL A 90 7.20 10.93 3.62
N ILE A 91 7.16 9.62 3.36
CA ILE A 91 8.34 8.76 3.47
C ILE A 91 9.00 8.59 2.10
N ARG A 92 10.33 8.60 2.07
CA ARG A 92 11.08 8.28 0.85
C ARG A 92 10.89 6.80 0.54
N VAL A 93 10.40 6.51 -0.66
CA VAL A 93 10.16 5.15 -1.13
C VAL A 93 11.09 4.87 -2.28
N ASP A 94 11.91 3.83 -2.12
CA ASP A 94 12.71 3.32 -3.21
C ASP A 94 11.89 2.29 -4.01
N ILE A 95 11.51 2.69 -5.23
CA ILE A 95 10.71 1.93 -6.17
C ILE A 95 11.56 1.07 -7.11
N GLU A 96 12.88 1.03 -6.95
CA GLU A 96 13.75 0.08 -7.65
C GLU A 96 13.92 -1.25 -6.89
#